data_AF-A0A6N4W0H4-F1
#
_entry.id   AF-A0A6N4W0H4-F1
#
_cell.length_a   1.000
_cell.length_b   1.000
_cell.length_c   1.000
_cell.angle_alpha   90.00
_cell.angle_beta   90.00
_cell.angle_gamma   90.00
#
_symmetry.space_group_name_H-M   'P 1'
#
loop_
_entity.id
_entity.type
_entity.pdbx_description
1 polymer ?
#
loop_
_entity_poly.entity_id
_entity_poly.type
_entity_poly.pdbx_seq_one_letter_code
_entity_poly.pdbx_strand_id
1 'polypeptide(L)'
;MTAVGYRFEGSFVGKSADDPITLGGAMYVSQGVVGEFSYPVQHPVLAPYPAISFDSGTLGGMSGGAVFDMNNQICAITTRGLQTDGEPGYTRAIWWMTALFWRTEASWPPGVYDSTATFWETPTIAIAGREHVRLLDEPNYELTRWT
;
A
#
# COMPACT_ATOMS: atom_id res chain seq x y z
N MET A 1 -13.08 -2.10 -4.35
CA MET A 1 -11.75 -1.91 -3.74
C MET A 1 -11.95 -1.43 -2.32
N THR A 2 -11.09 -1.85 -1.40
CA THR A 2 -11.25 -1.53 0.03
C THR A 2 -9.95 -0.94 0.56
N ALA A 3 -9.98 0.30 1.02
CA ALA A 3 -8.86 0.95 1.70
C ALA A 3 -9.00 0.76 3.22
N VAL A 4 -7.93 0.33 3.87
CA VAL A 4 -7.87 0.15 5.32
C VAL A 4 -6.72 0.98 5.87
N GLY A 5 -7.00 1.83 6.85
CA GLY A 5 -6.00 2.65 7.51
C GLY A 5 -6.17 2.61 9.03
N TYR A 6 -5.07 2.60 9.76
CA TYR A 6 -5.10 2.68 11.22
C TYR A 6 -4.69 4.07 11.67
N ARG A 7 -5.54 4.70 12.46
CA ARG A 7 -5.22 5.97 13.11
C ARG A 7 -4.93 5.73 14.56
N PHE A 8 -3.71 6.06 14.96
CA PHE A 8 -3.32 6.07 16.35
C PHE A 8 -4.02 7.20 17.12
N GLU A 9 -4.47 6.90 18.32
CA GLU A 9 -5.06 7.87 19.25
C GLU A 9 -4.11 8.11 20.43
N GLY A 10 -3.96 9.39 20.81
CA GLY A 10 -3.11 9.82 21.91
C GLY A 10 -1.63 9.98 21.55
N SER A 11 -0.84 10.49 22.51
CA SER A 11 0.62 10.54 22.44
C SER A 11 1.22 9.33 23.16
N PHE A 12 2.12 8.62 22.49
CA PHE A 12 2.81 7.49 23.09
C PHE A 12 4.08 8.00 23.78
N VAL A 13 4.09 7.99 25.12
CA VAL A 13 5.28 8.30 25.91
C VAL A 13 5.71 7.03 26.63
N GLY A 14 6.69 6.33 26.07
CA GLY A 14 7.42 5.29 26.79
C GLY A 14 8.25 5.96 27.90
N LYS A 15 8.17 5.45 29.13
CA LYS A 15 8.98 5.96 30.24
C LYS A 15 10.40 5.38 30.22
N SER A 16 10.58 4.25 29.55
CA SER A 16 11.85 3.57 29.27
C SER A 16 11.82 2.94 27.87
N ALA A 17 13.00 2.64 27.31
CA ALA A 17 13.14 1.90 26.06
C ALA A 17 12.64 0.45 26.14
N ASP A 18 12.58 -0.10 27.36
CA ASP A 18 12.17 -1.48 27.61
C ASP A 18 10.66 -1.63 27.89
N ASP A 19 9.93 -0.52 28.01
CA ASP A 19 8.48 -0.57 28.26
C ASP A 19 7.72 -0.85 26.96
N PRO A 20 6.86 -1.88 26.90
CA PRO A 20 6.02 -2.11 25.74
C PRO A 20 5.06 -0.92 25.56
N ILE A 21 5.15 -0.27 24.39
CA ILE A 21 4.24 0.82 24.04
C ILE A 21 2.88 0.22 23.69
N THR A 22 1.84 0.61 24.41
CA THR A 22 0.47 0.26 24.05
C THR A 22 -0.03 1.25 22.99
N LEU A 23 -0.30 0.74 21.79
CA LEU A 23 -0.81 1.53 20.67
C LEU A 23 -2.35 1.48 20.66
N GLY A 24 -2.99 2.51 21.21
CA GLY A 24 -4.43 2.74 21.07
C GLY A 24 -4.77 3.42 19.74
N GLY A 25 -5.94 3.12 19.18
CA GLY A 25 -6.37 3.73 17.92
C GLY A 25 -7.62 3.07 17.33
N ALA A 26 -7.99 3.55 16.14
CA ALA A 26 -9.12 3.06 15.37
C ALA A 26 -8.69 2.61 13.98
N MET A 27 -9.22 1.46 13.55
CA MET A 27 -9.13 1.02 12.17
C MET A 27 -10.29 1.62 11.37
N TYR A 28 -9.96 2.38 10.33
CA TYR A 28 -10.93 2.88 9.36
C TYR A 28 -10.93 2.01 8.13
N VAL A 29 -12.12 1.77 7.61
CA VAL A 29 -12.35 1.01 6.38
C VAL A 29 -13.18 1.89 5.46
N SER A 30 -12.72 2.06 4.24
CA SER A 30 -13.46 2.77 3.19
C SER A 30 -13.52 1.89 1.95
N GLN A 31 -14.73 1.64 1.47
CA GLN A 31 -14.99 0.81 0.31
C GLN A 31 -15.50 1.69 -0.83
N GLY A 32 -15.04 1.39 -2.05
CA GLY A 32 -15.45 2.14 -3.23
C GLY A 32 -15.26 1.38 -4.53
N VAL A 33 -15.66 2.04 -5.60
CA VAL A 33 -15.52 1.54 -6.97
C VAL A 33 -14.17 1.99 -7.53
N VAL A 34 -13.49 1.09 -8.24
CA VAL A 34 -12.24 1.42 -8.93
C VAL A 34 -12.56 2.33 -10.11
N GLY A 35 -11.86 3.45 -10.20
CA GLY A 35 -11.90 4.36 -11.32
C GLY A 35 -10.72 4.13 -12.27
N GLU A 36 -10.03 5.21 -12.62
CA GLU A 36 -8.88 5.21 -13.52
C GLU A 36 -7.61 4.51 -12.97
N PHE A 37 -6.89 3.81 -13.83
CA PHE A 37 -5.50 3.42 -13.60
C PHE A 37 -4.59 4.27 -14.48
N SER A 38 -3.64 4.98 -13.87
CA SER A 38 -2.70 5.84 -14.59
C SER A 38 -1.29 5.28 -14.50
N TYR A 39 -0.65 5.04 -15.65
CA TYR A 39 0.72 4.52 -15.78
C TYR A 39 1.43 5.21 -16.97
N PRO A 40 2.74 5.53 -16.88
CA PRO A 40 3.64 5.31 -15.75
C PRO A 40 3.52 6.36 -14.64
N VAL A 41 2.85 7.49 -14.91
CA VAL A 41 2.73 8.62 -14.00
C VAL A 41 1.35 9.24 -14.19
N GLN A 42 0.62 9.49 -13.11
CA GLN A 42 -0.65 10.23 -13.17
C GLN A 42 -0.42 11.74 -13.27
N HIS A 43 0.48 12.29 -12.46
CA HIS A 43 0.76 13.72 -12.44
C HIS A 43 2.21 13.98 -11.99
N PRO A 44 3.03 14.73 -12.75
CA PRO A 44 4.48 14.84 -12.53
C PRO A 44 4.88 15.39 -11.15
N VAL A 45 4.01 16.18 -10.51
CA VAL A 45 4.25 16.73 -9.17
C VAL A 45 3.42 16.04 -8.07
N LEU A 46 2.10 15.96 -8.24
CA LEU A 46 1.18 15.48 -7.20
C LEU A 46 1.06 13.95 -7.11
N ALA A 47 1.46 13.22 -8.16
CA ALA A 47 1.41 11.76 -8.23
C ALA A 47 2.44 11.26 -9.26
N PRO A 48 3.76 11.38 -8.97
CA PRO A 48 4.84 11.07 -9.92
C PRO A 48 5.09 9.55 -10.06
N TYR A 49 4.09 8.74 -9.79
CA TYR A 49 4.13 7.28 -9.79
C TYR A 49 2.84 6.75 -10.42
N PRO A 50 2.80 5.46 -10.79
CA PRO A 50 1.55 4.83 -11.19
C PRO A 50 0.53 4.90 -10.05
N ALA A 51 -0.71 5.26 -10.39
CA ALA A 51 -1.75 5.49 -9.39
C ALA A 51 -3.06 4.80 -9.79
N ILE A 52 -3.74 4.27 -8.79
CA ILE A 52 -5.11 3.77 -8.90
C ILE A 52 -6.04 4.77 -8.20
N SER A 53 -7.05 5.11 -8.94
CA SER A 53 -8.13 6.03 -8.65
C SER A 53 -9.30 5.22 -8.09
N PHE A 54 -9.89 5.61 -6.96
CA PHE A 54 -11.13 4.97 -6.51
C PHE A 54 -12.08 5.96 -5.83
N ASP A 55 -13.36 5.79 -6.15
CA ASP A 55 -14.46 6.62 -5.67
C ASP A 55 -14.84 6.15 -4.27
N SER A 56 -14.11 6.66 -3.29
CA SER A 56 -14.24 6.35 -1.88
C SER A 56 -13.68 7.52 -1.08
N GLY A 57 -14.48 8.09 -0.18
CA GLY A 57 -14.00 9.11 0.74
C GLY A 57 -13.17 8.43 1.83
N THR A 58 -11.85 8.34 1.67
CA THR A 58 -10.99 7.99 2.81
C THR A 58 -10.90 9.17 3.77
N LEU A 59 -10.92 8.84 5.07
CA LEU A 59 -10.82 9.83 6.14
C LEU A 59 -9.35 10.21 6.38
N GLY A 60 -9.16 11.40 6.97
CA GLY A 60 -7.84 11.81 7.46
C GLY A 60 -7.26 10.78 8.44
N GLY A 61 -6.01 10.37 8.21
CA GLY A 61 -5.33 9.32 8.97
C GLY A 61 -5.33 7.94 8.32
N MET A 62 -5.88 7.79 7.11
CA MET A 62 -5.81 6.53 6.34
C MET A 62 -4.62 6.44 5.38
N SER A 63 -3.84 7.52 5.21
CA SER A 63 -2.62 7.53 4.40
C SER A 63 -1.61 6.50 4.91
N GLY A 64 -0.94 5.79 3.99
CA GLY A 64 -0.08 4.64 4.31
C GLY A 64 -0.85 3.32 4.46
N GLY A 65 -2.19 3.36 4.48
CA GLY A 65 -3.04 2.19 4.62
C GLY A 65 -3.07 1.29 3.39
N ALA A 66 -3.19 -0.02 3.60
CA ALA A 66 -3.27 -1.01 2.54
C ALA A 66 -4.60 -0.90 1.76
N VAL A 67 -4.53 -1.12 0.45
CA VAL A 67 -5.70 -1.19 -0.42
C VAL A 67 -5.84 -2.59 -0.99
N PHE A 68 -7.02 -3.17 -0.76
CA PHE A 68 -7.37 -4.53 -1.14
C PHE A 68 -8.26 -4.55 -2.38
N ASP A 69 -7.99 -5.51 -3.26
CA ASP A 69 -8.88 -5.87 -4.36
C ASP A 69 -10.07 -6.75 -3.86
N MET A 70 -10.90 -7.23 -4.79
CA MET A 70 -12.03 -8.11 -4.45
C MET A 70 -11.62 -9.51 -3.99
N ASN A 71 -10.35 -9.90 -4.18
CA ASN A 71 -9.79 -11.18 -3.79
C ASN A 71 -8.98 -11.09 -2.48
N ASN A 72 -9.07 -9.97 -1.76
CA ASN A 72 -8.31 -9.66 -0.54
C ASN A 72 -6.78 -9.58 -0.75
N GLN A 73 -6.34 -9.24 -1.96
CA GLN A 73 -4.93 -9.03 -2.28
C GLN A 73 -4.57 -7.55 -2.11
N ILE A 74 -3.42 -7.27 -1.51
CA ILE A 74 -2.88 -5.91 -1.42
C ILE A 74 -2.39 -5.51 -2.80
N CYS A 75 -2.94 -4.42 -3.36
CA CYS A 75 -2.57 -3.94 -4.68
C CYS A 75 -2.02 -2.51 -4.66
N ALA A 76 -2.29 -1.71 -3.62
CA ALA A 76 -1.82 -0.34 -3.56
C ALA A 76 -1.72 0.16 -2.11
N ILE A 77 -1.06 1.30 -1.91
CA ILE A 77 -1.07 2.04 -0.64
C ILE A 77 -1.85 3.34 -0.82
N THR A 78 -2.79 3.60 0.10
CA THR A 78 -3.52 4.86 0.19
C THR A 78 -2.56 6.01 0.38
N THR A 79 -2.59 7.02 -0.48
CA THR A 79 -1.75 8.21 -0.31
C THR A 79 -2.57 9.38 0.18
N ARG A 80 -3.62 9.73 -0.55
CA ARG A 80 -4.40 10.93 -0.29
C ARG A 80 -5.86 10.69 -0.65
N GLY A 81 -6.74 11.05 0.28
CA GLY A 81 -8.16 11.24 0.03
C GLY A 81 -8.48 12.72 -0.05
N LEU A 82 -9.46 13.08 -0.89
CA LEU A 82 -10.17 14.34 -0.83
C LEU A 82 -11.64 14.03 -0.66
N GLN A 83 -12.24 14.51 0.42
CA GLN A 83 -13.68 14.47 0.61
C GLN A 83 -14.23 15.86 0.30
N THR A 84 -15.26 15.92 -0.53
CA THR A 84 -16.01 17.14 -0.83
C THR A 84 -17.40 17.02 -0.24
N ASP A 85 -17.94 18.12 0.30
CA ASP A 85 -19.29 18.13 0.85
C ASP A 85 -20.31 17.83 -0.26
N GLY A 86 -21.09 16.76 -0.09
CA GLY A 86 -22.20 16.40 -0.99
C GLY A 86 -21.87 15.42 -2.13
N GLU A 87 -20.60 15.06 -2.34
CA GLU A 87 -20.18 14.09 -3.35
C GLU A 87 -19.34 12.97 -2.73
N PRO A 88 -19.34 11.74 -3.30
CA PRO A 88 -18.40 10.70 -2.90
C PRO A 88 -16.98 11.24 -3.05
N GLY A 89 -16.27 11.37 -1.93
CA GLY A 89 -14.88 11.76 -1.94
C GLY A 89 -14.05 10.81 -2.81
N TYR A 90 -12.90 11.28 -3.26
CA TYR A 90 -12.01 10.51 -4.11
C TYR A 90 -10.73 10.15 -3.35
N THR A 91 -10.25 8.92 -3.54
CA THR A 91 -8.97 8.49 -2.97
C THR A 91 -8.02 8.03 -4.06
N ARG A 92 -6.76 8.46 -3.90
CA ARG A 92 -5.61 7.96 -4.66
C ARG A 92 -4.86 6.94 -3.84
N ALA A 93 -4.54 5.83 -4.47
CA ALA A 93 -3.53 4.91 -3.98
C ALA A 93 -2.42 4.74 -5.01
N ILE A 94 -1.17 4.71 -4.55
CA ILE A 94 -0.03 4.43 -5.42
C ILE A 94 0.01 2.93 -5.64
N TRP A 95 0.05 2.54 -6.91
CA TRP A 95 0.30 1.16 -7.29
C TRP A 95 1.77 0.83 -6.98
N TRP A 96 1.99 -0.02 -5.98
CA TRP A 96 3.30 -0.14 -5.35
C TRP A 96 4.17 -1.22 -5.99
N MET A 97 4.48 -1.07 -7.29
CA MET A 97 5.33 -2.04 -8.00
C MET A 97 6.80 -2.01 -7.58
N THR A 98 7.31 -0.87 -7.11
CA THR A 98 8.66 -0.79 -6.55
C THR A 98 8.81 -1.59 -5.24
N ALA A 99 7.71 -1.99 -4.59
CA ALA A 99 7.76 -2.88 -3.43
C ALA A 99 8.43 -4.21 -3.76
N LEU A 100 8.35 -4.65 -5.02
CA LEU A 100 8.91 -5.94 -5.44
C LEU A 100 10.42 -6.04 -5.18
N PHE A 101 11.12 -4.91 -5.18
CA PHE A 101 12.56 -4.82 -4.91
C PHE A 101 12.88 -4.50 -3.45
N TRP A 102 11.87 -4.25 -2.62
CA TRP A 102 12.09 -3.94 -1.22
C TRP A 102 12.56 -5.20 -0.49
N ARG A 103 13.58 -5.03 0.35
CA ARG A 103 14.12 -6.09 1.21
C ARG A 103 13.50 -5.93 2.59
N THR A 104 12.92 -7.00 3.10
CA THR A 104 12.28 -6.99 4.41
C THR A 104 13.33 -7.10 5.51
N GLU A 105 13.23 -6.24 6.52
CA GLU A 105 13.95 -6.38 7.79
C GLU A 105 13.04 -6.96 8.88
N ALA A 106 12.00 -7.71 8.49
CA ALA A 106 11.09 -8.32 9.44
C ALA A 106 11.86 -9.27 10.38
N SER A 107 11.92 -8.90 11.66
CA SER A 107 12.61 -9.66 12.71
C SER A 107 11.76 -10.78 13.30
N TRP A 108 10.47 -10.82 12.99
CA TRP A 108 9.53 -11.82 13.50
C TRP A 108 8.64 -12.39 12.39
N PRO A 109 8.50 -13.74 12.28
CA PRO A 109 9.11 -14.72 13.17
C PRO A 109 10.63 -14.85 12.92
N PRO A 110 11.44 -15.02 13.98
CA PRO A 110 12.90 -15.11 13.81
C PRO A 110 13.31 -16.27 12.90
N GLY A 111 14.23 -16.00 11.97
CA GLY A 111 14.76 -17.01 11.04
C GLY A 111 13.85 -17.36 9.87
N VAL A 112 12.67 -16.72 9.74
CA VAL A 112 11.75 -16.95 8.62
C VAL A 112 12.11 -16.12 7.39
N TYR A 113 12.61 -14.90 7.60
CA TYR A 113 12.91 -13.96 6.52
C TYR A 113 14.41 -13.89 6.26
N ASP A 114 14.79 -14.06 4.99
CA ASP A 114 16.10 -13.70 4.51
C ASP A 114 16.12 -12.18 4.29
N SER A 115 16.91 -11.46 5.10
CA SER A 115 17.03 -10.00 5.03
C SER A 115 17.66 -9.50 3.72
N THR A 116 18.25 -10.41 2.92
CA THR A 116 18.83 -10.09 1.62
C THR A 116 17.85 -10.26 0.47
N ALA A 117 16.79 -11.05 0.68
CA ALA A 117 15.77 -11.34 -0.31
C ALA A 117 14.81 -10.16 -0.50
N THR A 118 14.52 -9.85 -1.76
CA THR A 118 13.47 -8.90 -2.11
C THR A 118 12.08 -9.51 -1.85
N PHE A 119 11.03 -8.68 -1.83
CA PHE A 119 9.64 -9.18 -1.79
C PHE A 119 9.34 -10.15 -2.94
N TRP A 120 9.94 -9.94 -4.11
CA TRP A 120 9.82 -10.88 -5.23
C TRP A 120 10.37 -12.27 -4.89
N GLU A 121 11.49 -12.33 -4.18
CA GLU A 121 12.19 -13.58 -3.85
C GLU A 121 11.65 -14.23 -2.56
N THR A 122 10.89 -13.48 -1.75
CA THR A 122 10.39 -13.96 -0.46
C THR A 122 9.33 -15.06 -0.65
N PRO A 123 9.60 -16.31 -0.23
CA PRO A 123 8.72 -17.45 -0.52
C PRO A 123 7.36 -17.40 0.21
N THR A 124 7.28 -16.63 1.31
CA THR A 124 6.04 -16.43 2.07
C THR A 124 5.13 -15.37 1.48
N ILE A 125 5.56 -14.67 0.42
CA ILE A 125 4.77 -13.63 -0.25
C ILE A 125 4.24 -14.19 -1.56
N ALA A 126 2.91 -14.31 -1.66
CA ALA A 126 2.24 -14.64 -2.91
C ALA A 126 2.01 -13.36 -3.73
N ILE A 127 2.50 -13.35 -4.98
CA ILE A 127 2.30 -12.24 -5.93
C ILE A 127 1.36 -12.74 -7.01
N ALA A 128 0.15 -12.19 -7.06
CA ALA A 128 -0.78 -12.48 -8.14
C ALA A 128 -0.35 -11.77 -9.43
N GLY A 129 -0.46 -12.45 -10.57
CA GLY A 129 -0.03 -11.92 -11.86
C GLY A 129 1.49 -11.81 -12.02
N ARG A 130 2.27 -12.57 -11.24
CA ARG A 130 3.74 -12.61 -11.28
C ARG A 130 4.26 -12.90 -12.68
N GLU A 131 3.55 -13.74 -13.44
CA GLU A 131 3.81 -14.09 -14.83
C GLU A 131 3.70 -12.92 -15.81
N HIS A 132 3.01 -11.84 -15.43
CA HIS A 132 2.85 -10.63 -16.23
C HIS A 132 3.90 -9.56 -15.93
N VAL A 133 4.87 -9.87 -15.06
CA VAL A 133 5.94 -8.96 -14.65
C VAL A 133 7.29 -9.60 -14.95
N ARG A 134 8.10 -8.93 -15.76
CA ARG A 134 9.49 -9.31 -16.02
C ARG A 134 10.41 -8.36 -15.28
N LEU A 135 11.16 -8.88 -14.31
CA LEU A 135 12.24 -8.10 -13.69
C LEU A 135 13.38 -7.89 -14.69
N LEU A 136 13.91 -6.68 -14.74
CA LEU A 136 15.10 -6.33 -15.50
C LEU A 136 16.27 -6.23 -14.51
N ASP A 137 16.75 -5.02 -14.24
CA ASP A 137 17.68 -4.65 -13.16
C ASP A 137 16.93 -3.92 -12.03
N GLU A 138 17.43 -3.88 -10.79
CA GLU A 138 16.74 -3.10 -9.75
C GLU A 138 16.86 -1.59 -10.02
N PRO A 139 15.77 -0.79 -9.94
CA PRO A 139 14.37 -1.11 -9.60
C PRO A 139 13.45 -1.24 -10.83
N ASN A 140 14.02 -1.55 -12.00
CA ASN A 140 13.36 -1.61 -13.29
C ASN A 140 12.67 -2.96 -13.53
N TYR A 141 11.48 -2.88 -14.12
CA TYR A 141 10.66 -4.02 -14.51
C TYR A 141 9.90 -3.68 -15.78
N GLU A 142 9.38 -4.71 -16.43
CA GLU A 142 8.49 -4.59 -17.58
C GLU A 142 7.19 -5.33 -17.30
N LEU A 143 6.08 -4.74 -17.74
CA LEU A 143 4.75 -5.34 -17.68
C LEU A 143 4.48 -6.00 -19.05
N THR A 144 4.49 -7.33 -19.10
CA THR A 144 4.61 -8.08 -20.36
C THR A 144 3.28 -8.28 -21.10
N ARG A 145 2.13 -8.06 -20.45
CA ARG A 145 0.80 -7.71 -21.00
C ARG A 145 -0.28 -7.95 -19.95
N TRP A 146 -1.16 -6.98 -19.76
CA TRP A 146 -2.51 -7.19 -19.26
C TRP A 146 -3.44 -7.13 -20.48
N THR A 147 -3.94 -8.28 -20.94
CA THR A 147 -5.03 -8.36 -21.93
C THR A 147 -6.35 -8.54 -21.22
#